data_AF-A0A653D7H6-F1
#
_entry.id   AF-A0A653D7H6-F1
#
_cell.length_a   1.000
_cell.length_b   1.000
_cell.length_c   1.000
_cell.angle_alpha   90.00
_cell.angle_beta   90.00
_cell.angle_gamma   90.00
#
_symmetry.space_group_name_H-M   'P 1'
#
loop_
_entity.id
_entity.type
_entity.pdbx_description
1 polymer ?
#
loop_
_entity_poly.entity_id
_entity_poly.type
_entity_poly.pdbx_seq_one_letter_code
_entity_poly.pdbx_strand_id
1 'polypeptide(L)'
;FPAIASVNSYKCYTCSSLSDENCYKPQDPTKSASFDCDSVTKDAPCAKVSYVFRGTATLTRSCILRGETCDDIKKALNKMDMELTDCQICKEDFCNGD
;
A
#
# COMPACT_ATOMS: atom_id res chain seq x y z
N PHE A 1 -7.78 17.67 -32.99
CA PHE A 1 -7.01 17.53 -31.74
C PHE A 1 -7.33 16.17 -31.16
N PRO A 2 -6.38 15.21 -31.06
CA PRO A 2 -6.66 14.01 -30.29
C PRO A 2 -6.65 14.41 -28.82
N ALA A 3 -7.75 14.15 -28.12
CA ALA A 3 -7.78 14.21 -26.67
C ALA A 3 -6.88 13.08 -26.17
N ILE A 4 -5.70 13.43 -25.64
CA ILE A 4 -4.92 12.50 -24.83
C ILE A 4 -5.74 12.32 -23.56
N ALA A 5 -6.57 11.29 -23.51
CA ALA A 5 -7.12 10.83 -22.25
C ALA A 5 -5.94 10.26 -21.46
N SER A 6 -5.24 11.14 -20.73
CA SER A 6 -4.40 10.71 -19.63
C SER A 6 -5.37 10.11 -18.61
N VAL A 7 -5.64 8.81 -18.75
CA VAL A 7 -6.16 8.01 -17.65
C VAL A 7 -5.02 7.98 -16.65
N ASN A 8 -4.92 9.03 -15.83
CA ASN A 8 -4.03 9.05 -14.68
C ASN A 8 -4.64 8.04 -13.72
N SER A 9 -4.28 6.79 -13.92
CA SER A 9 -4.67 5.73 -13.03
C SER A 9 -3.79 5.81 -11.80
N TYR A 10 -4.45 5.86 -10.65
CA TYR A 10 -3.78 6.09 -9.38
C TYR A 10 -3.00 4.84 -8.99
N LYS A 11 -1.67 4.96 -8.86
CA LYS A 11 -0.79 3.80 -8.62
C LYS A 11 -0.14 3.83 -7.25
N CYS A 12 -0.07 2.66 -6.63
CA CYS A 12 0.66 2.46 -5.38
C CYS A 12 1.70 1.36 -5.55
N TYR A 13 2.77 1.42 -4.77
CA TYR A 13 3.67 0.27 -4.66
C TYR A 13 2.98 -0.88 -3.94
N THR A 14 3.28 -2.09 -4.39
CA THR A 14 2.75 -3.33 -3.82
C THR A 14 3.86 -4.28 -3.48
N CYS A 15 4.05 -4.55 -2.19
CA CYS A 15 5.03 -5.53 -1.73
C CYS A 15 4.69 -6.00 -0.32
N SER A 16 5.30 -7.13 0.08
CA SER A 16 5.33 -7.60 1.45
C SER A 16 6.75 -8.01 1.77
N SER A 17 7.27 -7.58 2.92
CA SER A 17 8.59 -7.99 3.37
C SER A 17 8.68 -9.48 3.74
N LEU A 18 7.56 -10.21 3.77
CA LEU A 18 7.55 -11.66 3.91
C LEU A 18 8.03 -12.37 2.63
N SER A 19 7.80 -11.77 1.46
CA SER A 19 8.14 -12.34 0.15
C SER A 19 9.18 -11.52 -0.61
N ASP A 20 9.39 -10.25 -0.26
CA ASP A 20 10.33 -9.34 -0.91
C ASP A 20 11.08 -8.51 0.14
N GLU A 21 12.35 -8.88 0.36
CA GLU A 21 13.24 -8.17 1.28
C GLU A 21 13.46 -6.69 0.92
N ASN A 22 13.24 -6.30 -0.34
CA ASN A 22 13.37 -4.91 -0.79
C ASN A 22 12.16 -4.05 -0.44
N CYS A 23 11.08 -4.62 0.10
CA CYS A 23 9.89 -3.86 0.49
C CYS A 23 10.18 -2.81 1.59
N TYR A 24 11.19 -3.08 2.43
CA TYR A 24 11.69 -2.14 3.44
C TYR A 24 12.48 -0.96 2.87
N LYS A 25 13.00 -1.09 1.66
CA LYS A 25 13.80 -0.04 1.02
C LYS A 25 12.85 1.02 0.42
N PRO A 26 13.36 2.24 0.16
CA PRO A 26 12.66 3.18 -0.69
C PRO A 26 12.33 2.54 -2.04
N GLN A 27 11.12 2.78 -2.53
CA GLN A 27 10.63 2.16 -3.76
C GLN A 27 10.99 3.00 -5.00
N ASP A 28 11.40 2.32 -6.07
CA ASP A 28 11.78 2.95 -7.33
C ASP A 28 10.59 2.91 -8.29
N PRO A 29 10.08 4.06 -8.78
CA PRO A 29 8.90 4.11 -9.66
C PRO A 29 9.03 3.30 -10.95
N THR A 30 10.26 3.00 -11.37
CA THR A 30 10.56 2.29 -12.62
C THR A 30 10.86 0.81 -12.44
N LYS A 31 11.17 0.36 -11.21
CA LYS A 31 11.62 -1.01 -10.93
C LYS A 31 10.75 -1.73 -9.90
N SER A 32 10.21 -1.01 -8.92
CA SER A 32 9.38 -1.60 -7.88
C SER A 32 8.04 -2.03 -8.44
N ALA A 33 7.53 -3.16 -7.94
CA ALA A 33 6.20 -3.62 -8.28
C ALA A 33 5.16 -2.57 -7.83
N SER A 34 4.26 -2.23 -8.75
CA SER A 34 3.17 -1.31 -8.50
C SER A 34 1.88 -1.84 -9.08
N PHE A 35 0.77 -1.32 -8.54
CA PHE A 35 -0.56 -1.73 -8.91
C PHE A 35 -1.43 -0.52 -9.17
N ASP A 36 -2.31 -0.65 -10.16
CA ASP A 36 -3.32 0.33 -10.51
C ASP A 36 -4.52 0.20 -9.57
N CYS A 37 -4.64 1.13 -8.64
CA CYS A 37 -5.60 1.05 -7.55
C CYS A 37 -7.04 1.33 -7.98
N ASP A 38 -7.26 1.96 -9.14
CA ASP A 38 -8.61 2.18 -9.67
C ASP A 38 -9.30 0.86 -10.03
N SER A 39 -8.53 -0.23 -10.22
CA SER A 39 -9.07 -1.58 -10.38
C SER A 39 -9.61 -2.19 -9.08
N VAL A 40 -9.22 -1.68 -7.91
CA VAL A 40 -9.77 -2.09 -6.60
C VAL A 40 -11.04 -1.30 -6.31
N THR A 41 -10.92 0.03 -6.29
CA THR A 41 -12.02 0.97 -6.23
C THR A 41 -11.53 2.31 -6.74
N LYS A 42 -12.42 3.06 -7.38
CA LYS A 42 -12.05 4.37 -7.93
C LYS A 42 -11.50 5.27 -6.83
N ASP A 43 -10.34 5.87 -7.09
CA ASP A 43 -9.61 6.72 -6.15
C ASP A 43 -9.16 6.00 -4.85
N ALA A 44 -8.90 4.69 -4.91
CA ALA A 44 -8.35 3.90 -3.80
C ALA A 44 -7.00 4.48 -3.32
N PRO A 45 -6.83 4.79 -2.02
CA PRO A 45 -5.58 5.35 -1.51
C PRO A 45 -4.48 4.28 -1.36
N CYS A 46 -3.24 4.73 -1.23
CA CYS A 46 -2.12 3.87 -0.89
C CYS A 46 -2.00 3.69 0.63
N ALA A 47 -1.51 2.54 1.06
CA ALA A 47 -1.07 2.29 2.42
C ALA A 47 0.38 1.76 2.46
N LYS A 48 1.07 2.12 3.54
CA LYS A 48 2.29 1.49 4.04
C LYS A 48 2.02 1.08 5.48
N VAL A 49 2.11 -0.21 5.76
CA VAL A 49 1.67 -0.80 7.02
C VAL A 49 2.80 -1.65 7.58
N SER A 50 3.26 -1.33 8.79
CA SER A 50 4.18 -2.17 9.54
C SER A 50 3.43 -2.88 10.65
N TYR A 51 3.66 -4.17 10.81
CA TYR A 51 3.04 -4.99 11.83
C TYR A 51 3.94 -6.14 12.26
N VAL A 52 3.67 -6.71 13.43
CA VAL A 52 4.34 -7.92 13.92
C VAL A 52 3.45 -9.11 13.64
N PHE A 53 3.98 -10.11 12.93
CA PHE A 53 3.33 -11.39 12.70
C PHE A 53 4.21 -12.51 13.24
N ARG A 54 3.72 -13.23 14.25
CA ARG A 54 4.45 -14.34 14.90
C ARG A 54 5.86 -13.95 15.38
N GLY A 55 6.00 -12.74 15.92
CA GLY A 55 7.27 -12.19 16.40
C GLY A 55 8.17 -11.59 15.31
N THR A 56 7.78 -11.67 14.04
CA THR A 56 8.53 -11.09 12.92
C THR A 56 7.94 -9.75 12.52
N ALA A 57 8.77 -8.70 12.57
CA ALA A 57 8.41 -7.40 11.99
C ALA A 57 8.22 -7.57 10.47
N THR A 58 7.09 -7.09 9.99
CA THR A 58 6.67 -7.16 8.59
C THR A 58 6.23 -5.78 8.13
N LEU A 59 6.54 -5.45 6.87
CA LEU A 59 6.04 -4.27 6.20
C LEU A 59 5.31 -4.68 4.93
N THR A 60 4.13 -4.11 4.71
CA THR A 60 3.37 -4.23 3.47
C THR A 60 3.06 -2.87 2.88
N ARG A 61 3.01 -2.82 1.56
CA ARG A 61 2.59 -1.67 0.76
C ARG A 61 1.47 -2.16 -0.14
N SER A 62 0.35 -1.44 -0.21
CA SER A 62 -0.78 -1.83 -1.08
C SER A 62 -1.71 -0.66 -1.38
N CYS A 63 -2.60 -0.86 -2.36
CA CYS A 63 -3.86 -0.11 -2.42
C CYS A 63 -4.79 -0.60 -1.31
N ILE A 64 -5.60 0.30 -0.74
CA ILE A 64 -6.62 -0.06 0.25
C ILE A 64 -8.00 0.44 -0.21
N LEU A 65 -9.07 0.00 0.45
CA LEU A 65 -10.40 0.44 0.08
C LEU A 65 -10.60 1.92 0.42
N ARG A 66 -11.38 2.62 -0.42
CA ARG A 66 -11.73 4.01 -0.17
C ARG A 66 -12.47 4.13 1.16
N GLY A 67 -11.95 5.01 2.04
CA GLY A 67 -12.51 5.26 3.36
C GLY A 67 -11.99 4.32 4.45
N GLU A 68 -11.16 3.34 4.10
CA GLU A 68 -10.47 2.49 5.07
C GLU A 68 -9.44 3.32 5.85
N THR A 69 -9.46 3.18 7.18
CA THR A 69 -8.58 3.91 8.10
C THR A 69 -7.52 2.99 8.71
N CYS A 70 -6.48 3.58 9.31
CA CYS A 70 -5.50 2.80 10.07
C CYS A 70 -6.14 2.03 11.24
N ASP A 71 -7.22 2.55 11.84
CA ASP A 71 -7.95 1.84 12.88
C ASP A 71 -8.70 0.61 12.34
N ASP A 72 -9.21 0.69 11.11
CA ASP A 72 -9.86 -0.44 10.45
C ASP A 72 -8.83 -1.52 10.09
N ILE A 73 -7.67 -1.12 9.56
CA ILE A 73 -6.53 -2.01 9.31
C ILE A 73 -6.07 -2.66 10.62
N LYS A 74 -5.92 -1.89 11.70
CA LYS A 74 -5.57 -2.41 13.03
C LYS A 74 -6.57 -3.47 13.49
N LYS A 75 -7.87 -3.21 13.36
CA LYS A 75 -8.92 -4.18 13.73
C LYS A 75 -8.82 -5.45 12.87
N ALA A 76 -8.55 -5.32 11.58
CA ALA A 76 -8.38 -6.46 10.67
C ALA A 76 -7.14 -7.29 11.04
N LEU A 77 -5.99 -6.65 11.30
CA LEU A 77 -4.75 -7.30 11.73
C LEU A 77 -4.92 -8.02 13.07
N ASN A 78 -5.55 -7.36 14.06
CA ASN A 78 -5.81 -7.96 15.37
C ASN A 78 -6.67 -9.23 15.28
N LYS A 79 -7.62 -9.31 14.33
CA LYS A 79 -8.42 -10.53 14.09
C LYS A 79 -7.59 -11.70 13.54
N MET A 80 -6.38 -11.42 13.06
CA MET A 80 -5.43 -12.40 12.53
C MET A 80 -4.22 -12.61 13.46
N ASP A 81 -4.32 -12.18 14.72
CA ASP A 81 -3.24 -12.21 15.71
C ASP A 81 -1.97 -11.48 15.23
N MET A 82 -2.16 -10.37 14.51
CA MET A 82 -1.10 -9.45 14.07
C MET A 82 -1.21 -8.13 14.83
N GLU A 83 -0.07 -7.59 15.24
CA GLU A 83 -0.01 -6.31 15.96
C GLU A 83 0.43 -5.20 15.01
N LEU A 84 -0.44 -4.23 14.74
CA LEU A 84 -0.09 -3.04 13.97
C LEU A 84 0.89 -2.16 14.76
N THR A 85 2.04 -1.85 14.16
CA THR A 85 3.06 -0.98 14.77
C THR A 85 3.15 0.39 14.11
N ASP A 86 2.95 0.49 12.79
CA ASP A 86 2.94 1.75 12.06
C ASP A 86 1.98 1.67 10.87
N CYS A 87 1.31 2.79 10.57
CA CYS A 87 0.37 2.87 9.46
C CYS A 87 0.37 4.27 8.86
N GLN A 88 0.61 4.33 7.56
CA GLN A 88 0.54 5.54 6.77
C GLN A 88 -0.40 5.30 5.59
N ILE A 89 -1.37 6.20 5.44
CA ILE A 89 -2.29 6.23 4.31
C ILE A 89 -2.09 7.55 3.59
N CYS A 90 -1.98 7.50 2.26
CA CYS A 90 -1.75 8.68 1.44
C CYS A 90 -2.49 8.59 0.10
N LYS A 91 -2.67 9.75 -0.55
CA LYS A 91 -3.46 9.89 -1.78
C LYS A 91 -2.73 10.68 -2.87
N GLU A 92 -1.50 10.27 -3.19
CA GLU A 92 -0.74 10.70 -4.39
C GLU A 92 -0.08 9.48 -5.08
N ASP A 93 0.18 9.55 -6.39
CA ASP A 93 0.81 8.43 -7.10
C ASP A 93 2.13 8.04 -6.42
N PHE A 94 2.28 6.75 -6.13
CA PHE A 94 3.48 6.18 -5.52
C PHE A 94 3.83 6.76 -4.13
N CYS A 95 2.90 7.43 -3.46
CA CYS A 95 3.15 8.11 -2.18
C CYS A 95 3.55 7.18 -1.03
N ASN A 96 3.24 5.89 -1.15
CA ASN A 96 3.66 4.86 -0.22
C ASN A 96 5.04 4.28 -0.60
N GLY A 97 5.97 5.09 -1.12
CA GLY A 97 7.28 4.63 -1.59
C GLY A 97 8.42 4.78 -0.57
N ASP A 98 8.38 5.85 0.22
CA ASP A 98 9.37 6.13 1.27
C ASP A 98 9.01 5.40 2.56
#